data_AF-A0A1I4F4F7-F1
#
_entry.id   AF-A0A1I4F4F7-F1
#
_cell.length_a   1.000
_cell.length_b   1.000
_cell.length_c   1.000
_cell.angle_alpha   90.00
_cell.angle_beta   90.00
_cell.angle_gamma   90.00
#
_symmetry.space_group_name_H-M   'P 1'
#
loop_
_entity.id
_entity.type
_entity.pdbx_description
1 polymer ?
#
loop_
_entity_poly.entity_id
_entity_poly.type
_entity_poly.pdbx_seq_one_letter_code
_entity_poly.pdbx_strand_id
1 'polypeptide(L)'
;MSLFNLYNEIEDEYENLIPLRQDGLVLFHLYQKQKDGDIGKQFSEDEIIRSIRDVRSDLKTYQKEQFNQTVKYYQKYFLWRDEKNRMYRLKPFTKKWCKLIENTLEESFNPTQLQKEFLFLSNTLNEQTFEEWYNTVFESYSQKVDTQINALYIQIDRLVVDFRKQIAKEHAYDLSALKLIVDTLEDIRSKTEELNNAFSGAHNIQNILLKSNIIAEDAILNKQRSHVLSFFQEIRSNLRIISKRIDSVKPRLNEYIRNINRHDFYIRFKSFFNNLLEKSTNEKGKIRFPDEIPSIPIRYIQQPKFIIVKEKFDGASLSRFKTARSRVPVINDAETENRFLLEKERIEIQKRINLYLVDLESRLITNREVNFSDFFYEVLKKEQGNIRVCVKLVHKAMSKYYRDSNSFGISISNEKMVGIPEYPKIKIWKTIIYRKM
;
A
#
# COMPACT_ATOMS: atom_id res chain seq x y z
N MET A 1 -14.57 2.29 -46.21
CA MET A 1 -15.21 2.58 -44.91
C MET A 1 -14.13 2.46 -43.86
N SER A 2 -13.67 3.57 -43.28
CA SER A 2 -12.73 3.50 -42.15
C SER A 2 -13.45 2.81 -41.00
N LEU A 3 -12.85 1.76 -40.43
CA LEU A 3 -13.32 1.16 -39.19
C LEU A 3 -13.36 2.26 -38.12
N PHE A 4 -14.55 2.51 -37.56
CA PHE A 4 -14.75 3.38 -36.42
C PHE A 4 -13.77 2.96 -35.32
N ASN A 5 -12.86 3.86 -34.97
CA ASN A 5 -11.90 3.66 -33.88
C ASN A 5 -12.21 4.65 -32.78
N LEU A 6 -12.85 4.15 -31.73
CA LEU A 6 -13.31 4.93 -30.59
C LEU A 6 -12.21 5.81 -29.98
N TYR A 7 -10.97 5.34 -29.93
CA TYR A 7 -9.88 6.10 -29.33
C TYR A 7 -9.52 7.33 -30.17
N ASN A 8 -9.33 7.16 -31.48
CA ASN A 8 -8.97 8.25 -32.38
C ASN A 8 -10.10 9.28 -32.49
N GLU A 9 -11.36 8.84 -32.40
CA GLU A 9 -12.51 9.75 -32.44
C GLU A 9 -12.73 10.48 -31.11
N ILE A 10 -12.38 9.86 -29.98
CA ILE A 10 -12.46 10.52 -28.66
C ILE A 10 -11.27 11.46 -28.44
N GLU A 11 -10.09 11.21 -29.01
CA GLU A 11 -8.92 12.07 -28.80
C GLU A 11 -9.20 13.54 -29.12
N ASP A 12 -9.90 13.80 -30.23
CA ASP A 12 -10.29 15.15 -30.66
C ASP A 12 -11.55 15.69 -29.95
N GLU A 13 -12.39 14.82 -29.38
CA GLU A 13 -13.70 15.15 -28.79
C GLU A 13 -13.74 14.99 -27.25
N TYR A 14 -12.62 14.66 -26.61
CA TYR A 14 -12.57 14.29 -25.19
C TYR A 14 -13.10 15.42 -24.29
N GLU A 15 -12.61 16.65 -24.50
CA GLU A 15 -13.03 17.84 -23.74
C GLU A 15 -14.48 18.26 -24.04
N ASN A 16 -15.08 17.70 -25.09
CA ASN A 16 -16.47 17.96 -25.48
C ASN A 16 -17.44 16.99 -24.80
N LEU A 17 -16.97 15.79 -24.42
CA LEU A 17 -17.77 14.72 -23.82
C LEU A 17 -17.55 14.58 -22.31
N ILE A 18 -16.33 14.81 -21.84
CA ILE A 18 -15.94 14.63 -20.43
C ILE A 18 -15.46 15.98 -19.87
N PRO A 19 -16.24 16.61 -18.98
CA PRO A 19 -15.87 17.91 -18.43
C PRO A 19 -14.70 17.78 -17.45
N LEU A 20 -13.93 18.87 -17.31
CA LEU A 20 -12.92 18.99 -16.26
C LEU A 20 -13.57 18.86 -14.87
N ARG A 21 -12.79 18.44 -13.87
CA ARG A 21 -13.29 18.12 -12.51
C ARG A 21 -14.19 19.21 -11.91
N GLN A 22 -13.76 20.47 -11.97
CA GLN A 22 -14.52 21.59 -11.39
C GLN A 22 -15.83 21.85 -12.15
N ASP A 23 -15.82 21.67 -13.45
CA ASP A 23 -16.96 21.90 -14.33
C ASP A 23 -17.99 20.78 -14.22
N GLY A 24 -17.51 19.52 -14.12
CA GLY A 24 -18.35 18.37 -13.80
C GLY A 24 -19.09 18.55 -12.46
N LEU A 25 -18.41 19.03 -11.42
CA LEU A 25 -19.04 19.29 -10.11
C LEU A 25 -20.16 20.33 -10.19
N VAL A 26 -20.02 21.37 -11.03
CA VAL A 26 -21.09 22.35 -11.27
C VAL A 26 -22.29 21.69 -11.98
N LEU A 27 -22.04 20.82 -12.97
CA LEU A 27 -23.10 20.10 -13.67
C LEU A 27 -23.86 19.14 -12.74
N PHE A 28 -23.16 18.42 -11.84
CA PHE A 28 -23.81 17.60 -10.81
C PHE A 28 -24.63 18.44 -9.83
N HIS A 29 -24.10 19.59 -9.41
CA HIS A 29 -24.82 20.49 -8.50
C HIS A 29 -26.10 21.06 -9.14
N LEU A 30 -26.06 21.42 -10.42
CA LEU A 30 -27.25 21.82 -11.18
C LEU A 30 -28.26 20.68 -11.32
N TYR A 31 -27.79 19.46 -11.60
CA TYR A 31 -28.66 18.29 -11.68
C TYR A 31 -29.33 17.97 -10.34
N GLN A 32 -28.59 18.06 -9.23
CA GLN A 32 -29.11 17.88 -7.88
C GLN A 32 -30.20 18.90 -7.54
N LYS A 33 -29.93 20.20 -7.76
CA LYS A 33 -30.93 21.27 -7.59
C LYS A 33 -32.19 21.04 -8.43
N GLN A 34 -32.05 20.46 -9.63
CA GLN A 34 -33.18 20.12 -10.49
C GLN A 34 -34.00 18.93 -9.94
N LYS A 35 -33.34 17.97 -9.27
CA LYS A 35 -34.00 16.81 -8.62
C LYS A 35 -34.72 17.24 -7.33
N ASP A 36 -34.09 18.12 -6.55
CA ASP A 36 -34.62 18.62 -5.27
C ASP A 36 -35.77 19.62 -5.45
N GLY A 37 -35.98 20.11 -6.68
CA GLY A 37 -37.04 21.07 -7.03
C GLY A 37 -36.67 22.53 -6.80
N ASP A 38 -35.43 22.82 -6.41
CA ASP A 38 -34.89 24.16 -6.23
C ASP A 38 -34.84 24.95 -7.55
N ILE A 39 -34.65 24.25 -8.66
CA ILE A 39 -34.69 24.81 -10.01
C ILE A 39 -35.67 24.03 -10.90
N GLY A 40 -36.31 24.74 -11.82
CA GLY A 40 -37.25 24.15 -12.76
C GLY A 40 -36.58 23.23 -13.80
N LYS A 41 -37.41 22.60 -14.65
CA LYS A 41 -36.90 21.84 -15.82
C LYS A 41 -36.05 22.69 -16.77
N GLN A 42 -36.26 24.01 -16.70
CA GLN A 42 -35.48 25.04 -17.35
C GLN A 42 -35.03 26.04 -16.27
N PHE A 43 -33.80 26.55 -16.38
CA PHE A 43 -33.18 27.43 -15.37
C PHE A 43 -32.49 28.64 -16.00
N SER A 44 -32.34 29.72 -15.23
CA SER A 44 -31.73 30.97 -15.70
C SER A 44 -30.19 30.94 -15.71
N GLU A 45 -29.56 31.91 -16.38
CA GLU A 45 -28.09 32.07 -16.35
C GLU A 45 -27.57 32.36 -14.94
N ASP A 46 -28.35 33.10 -14.14
CA ASP A 46 -28.01 33.42 -12.76
C ASP A 46 -27.95 32.17 -11.87
N GLU A 47 -28.80 31.17 -12.12
CA GLU A 47 -28.76 29.88 -11.41
C GLU A 47 -27.50 29.06 -11.74
N ILE A 48 -27.01 29.15 -12.98
CA ILE A 48 -25.73 28.56 -13.38
C ILE A 48 -24.60 29.26 -12.66
N ILE A 49 -24.57 30.59 -12.68
CA ILE A 49 -23.52 31.39 -12.01
C ILE A 49 -23.51 31.16 -10.49
N ARG A 50 -24.69 31.05 -9.86
CA ARG A 50 -24.82 30.67 -8.44
C ARG A 50 -24.21 29.30 -8.19
N SER A 51 -24.52 28.31 -9.03
CA SER A 51 -23.95 26.96 -8.91
C SER A 51 -22.44 26.92 -9.13
N ILE A 52 -21.89 27.75 -10.01
CA ILE A 52 -20.44 27.88 -10.18
C ILE A 52 -19.82 28.45 -8.90
N ARG A 53 -20.43 29.47 -8.29
CA ARG A 53 -19.96 30.10 -7.05
C ARG A 53 -20.01 29.15 -5.86
N ASP A 54 -21.08 28.37 -5.74
CA ASP A 54 -21.26 27.42 -4.64
C ASP A 54 -20.18 26.33 -4.67
N VAL A 55 -19.78 25.88 -5.87
CA VAL A 55 -18.73 24.86 -6.06
C VAL A 55 -17.32 25.45 -5.99
N ARG A 56 -17.11 26.67 -6.49
CA ARG A 56 -15.81 27.36 -6.55
C ARG A 56 -15.77 28.51 -5.52
N SER A 57 -15.63 28.15 -4.25
CA SER A 57 -15.54 29.09 -3.13
C SER A 57 -14.25 29.93 -3.09
N ASP A 58 -13.27 29.57 -3.93
CA ASP A 58 -12.01 30.28 -4.16
C ASP A 58 -12.19 31.57 -4.98
N LEU A 59 -13.26 31.67 -5.77
CA LEU A 59 -13.58 32.86 -6.57
C LEU A 59 -14.26 33.94 -5.72
N LYS A 60 -13.44 34.74 -5.00
CA LYS A 60 -13.90 35.84 -4.12
C LYS A 60 -14.48 37.06 -4.87
N THR A 61 -14.31 37.17 -6.19
CA THR A 61 -14.72 38.34 -6.97
C THR A 61 -15.45 37.93 -8.24
N TYR A 62 -16.49 38.68 -8.62
CA TYR A 62 -17.27 38.43 -9.83
C TYR A 62 -16.42 38.70 -11.09
N GLN A 63 -15.71 37.68 -11.58
CA GLN A 63 -14.99 37.74 -12.84
C GLN A 63 -15.95 37.43 -13.99
N LYS A 64 -16.70 38.46 -14.42
CA LYS A 64 -17.76 38.37 -15.43
C LYS A 64 -17.32 37.64 -16.71
N GLU A 65 -16.08 37.87 -17.15
CA GLU A 65 -15.53 37.25 -18.36
C GLU A 65 -15.30 35.74 -18.20
N GLN A 66 -14.79 35.28 -17.05
CA GLN A 66 -14.57 33.86 -16.79
C GLN A 66 -15.89 33.10 -16.68
N PHE A 67 -16.87 33.64 -15.95
CA PHE A 67 -18.20 33.01 -15.85
C PHE A 67 -18.88 32.95 -17.23
N ASN A 68 -18.78 34.00 -18.03
CA ASN A 68 -19.34 34.01 -19.38
C ASN A 68 -18.67 32.97 -20.30
N GLN A 69 -17.35 32.75 -20.17
CA GLN A 69 -16.63 31.71 -20.91
C GLN A 69 -17.09 30.31 -20.49
N THR A 70 -17.23 30.06 -19.18
CA THR A 70 -17.72 28.77 -18.66
C THR A 70 -19.17 28.51 -19.08
N VAL A 71 -20.05 29.52 -19.02
CA VAL A 71 -21.45 29.39 -19.49
C VAL A 71 -21.50 29.09 -20.99
N LYS A 72 -20.67 29.76 -21.81
CA LYS A 72 -20.56 29.47 -23.24
C LYS A 72 -20.05 28.04 -23.51
N TYR A 73 -19.07 27.58 -22.73
CA TYR A 73 -18.58 26.20 -22.80
C TYR A 73 -19.70 25.19 -22.47
N TYR A 74 -20.45 25.44 -21.39
CA TYR A 74 -21.62 24.61 -21.05
C TYR A 74 -22.69 24.64 -22.13
N GLN A 75 -22.99 25.79 -22.72
CA GLN A 75 -23.94 25.90 -23.83
C GLN A 75 -23.48 25.09 -25.05
N LYS A 76 -22.18 25.08 -25.35
CA LYS A 76 -21.65 24.34 -26.50
C LYS A 76 -21.82 22.83 -26.29
N TYR A 77 -21.50 22.31 -25.10
CA TYR A 77 -21.36 20.87 -24.90
C TYR A 77 -22.44 20.21 -24.04
N PHE A 78 -22.89 20.84 -22.95
CA PHE A 78 -23.67 20.17 -21.91
C PHE A 78 -25.10 20.70 -21.69
N LEU A 79 -25.39 21.94 -22.13
CA LEU A 79 -26.66 22.65 -21.95
C LEU A 79 -27.26 23.06 -23.29
N TRP A 80 -28.58 23.02 -23.40
CA TRP A 80 -29.32 23.73 -24.43
C TRP A 80 -29.72 25.11 -23.90
N ARG A 81 -29.68 26.12 -24.77
CA ARG A 81 -30.21 27.45 -24.51
C ARG A 81 -31.42 27.70 -25.39
N ASP A 82 -32.52 28.13 -24.78
CA ASP A 82 -33.67 28.68 -25.49
C ASP A 82 -33.45 30.18 -25.66
N GLU A 83 -33.20 30.63 -26.90
CA GLU A 83 -32.92 32.02 -27.21
C GLU A 83 -34.11 32.95 -26.97
N LYS A 84 -35.35 32.44 -27.06
CA LYS A 84 -36.57 33.25 -26.87
C LYS A 84 -36.81 33.55 -25.39
N ASN A 85 -36.60 32.57 -24.54
CA ASN A 85 -36.90 32.67 -23.10
C ASN A 85 -35.65 32.96 -22.24
N ARG A 86 -34.45 32.93 -22.83
CA ARG A 86 -33.14 33.01 -22.13
C ARG A 86 -32.97 31.95 -21.03
N MET A 87 -33.61 30.80 -21.20
CA MET A 87 -33.57 29.70 -20.26
C MET A 87 -32.66 28.58 -20.76
N TYR A 88 -32.06 27.85 -19.82
CA TYR A 88 -31.16 26.74 -20.08
C TYR A 88 -31.79 25.42 -19.64
N ARG A 89 -31.45 24.33 -20.32
CA ARG A 89 -31.85 22.96 -19.95
C ARG A 89 -30.69 21.99 -20.16
N LEU A 90 -30.52 21.01 -19.27
CA LEU A 90 -29.51 19.96 -19.47
C LEU A 90 -29.77 19.16 -20.75
N LYS A 91 -28.73 18.91 -21.54
CA LYS A 91 -28.81 18.03 -22.71
C LYS A 91 -29.11 16.57 -22.30
N PRO A 92 -29.69 15.74 -23.18
CA PRO A 92 -29.98 14.34 -22.88
C PRO A 92 -28.74 13.53 -22.46
N PHE A 93 -27.60 13.77 -23.10
CA PHE A 93 -26.31 13.16 -22.72
C PHE A 93 -25.94 13.49 -21.27
N THR A 94 -25.90 14.78 -20.92
CA THR A 94 -25.57 15.25 -19.56
C THR A 94 -26.51 14.64 -18.51
N LYS A 95 -27.81 14.55 -18.80
CA LYS A 95 -28.78 13.89 -17.90
C LYS A 95 -28.50 12.40 -17.75
N LYS A 96 -28.24 11.67 -18.84
CA LYS A 96 -27.89 10.26 -18.80
C LYS A 96 -26.59 10.03 -18.01
N TRP A 97 -25.59 10.87 -18.23
CA TRP A 97 -24.31 10.82 -17.53
C TRP A 97 -24.46 11.09 -16.03
N CYS A 98 -25.17 12.17 -15.64
CA CYS A 98 -25.46 12.44 -14.24
C CYS A 98 -26.21 11.30 -13.58
N LYS A 99 -27.23 10.75 -14.25
CA LYS A 99 -28.01 9.60 -13.75
C LYS A 99 -27.18 8.33 -13.63
N LEU A 100 -26.27 8.04 -14.57
CA LEU A 100 -25.37 6.89 -14.48
C LEU A 100 -24.45 6.98 -13.26
N ILE A 101 -23.90 8.16 -13.02
CA ILE A 101 -23.00 8.40 -11.87
C ILE A 101 -23.79 8.39 -10.56
N GLU A 102 -24.96 9.02 -10.54
CA GLU A 102 -25.91 8.95 -9.43
C GLU A 102 -26.24 7.50 -9.08
N ASN A 103 -26.65 6.68 -10.06
CA ASN A 103 -26.91 5.26 -9.84
C ASN A 103 -25.66 4.53 -9.31
N THR A 104 -24.47 4.81 -9.84
CA THR A 104 -23.21 4.18 -9.37
C THR A 104 -22.88 4.57 -7.92
N LEU A 105 -23.31 5.75 -7.47
CA LEU A 105 -23.08 6.26 -6.11
C LEU A 105 -24.20 5.87 -5.13
N GLU A 106 -25.46 5.84 -5.60
CA GLU A 106 -26.67 5.49 -4.85
C GLU A 106 -26.89 3.98 -4.75
N GLU A 107 -26.44 3.18 -5.74
CA GLU A 107 -26.59 1.72 -5.70
C GLU A 107 -25.84 1.15 -4.49
N SER A 108 -26.61 0.94 -3.42
CA SER A 108 -26.26 0.02 -2.38
C SER A 108 -26.43 -1.38 -2.93
N PHE A 109 -25.33 -2.14 -2.98
CA PHE A 109 -25.36 -3.58 -3.19
C PHE A 109 -26.54 -4.20 -2.41
N ASN A 110 -27.48 -4.80 -3.14
CA ASN A 110 -28.63 -5.49 -2.57
C ASN A 110 -28.48 -7.01 -2.84
N PRO A 111 -27.89 -7.76 -1.90
CA PRO A 111 -27.53 -9.17 -2.08
C PRO A 111 -28.76 -10.04 -2.39
N THR A 112 -29.88 -9.72 -1.77
CA THR A 112 -31.17 -10.39 -1.96
C THR A 112 -31.70 -10.19 -3.38
N GLN A 113 -31.40 -9.05 -4.01
CA GLN A 113 -31.81 -8.76 -5.38
C GLN A 113 -30.93 -9.52 -6.39
N LEU A 114 -29.61 -9.51 -6.21
CA LEU A 114 -28.68 -10.29 -7.03
C LEU A 114 -28.96 -11.80 -6.95
N GLN A 115 -29.29 -12.32 -5.77
CA GLN A 115 -29.71 -13.70 -5.61
C GLN A 115 -31.01 -14.00 -6.36
N LYS A 116 -32.03 -13.13 -6.26
CA LYS A 116 -33.28 -13.28 -7.02
C LYS A 116 -33.03 -13.23 -8.53
N GLU A 117 -32.11 -12.38 -8.97
CA GLU A 117 -31.72 -12.23 -10.37
C GLU A 117 -31.03 -13.50 -10.89
N PHE A 118 -30.12 -14.11 -10.12
CA PHE A 118 -29.52 -15.40 -10.48
C PHE A 118 -30.49 -16.58 -10.40
N LEU A 119 -31.37 -16.60 -9.41
CA LEU A 119 -32.40 -17.63 -9.29
C LEU A 119 -33.39 -17.54 -10.44
N PHE A 120 -33.76 -16.32 -10.85
CA PHE A 120 -34.60 -16.07 -12.01
C PHE A 120 -33.90 -16.52 -13.29
N LEU A 121 -32.64 -16.12 -13.51
CA LEU A 121 -31.85 -16.60 -14.65
C LEU A 121 -31.77 -18.13 -14.69
N SER A 122 -31.62 -18.78 -13.53
CA SER A 122 -31.54 -20.24 -13.43
C SER A 122 -32.89 -20.93 -13.69
N ASN A 123 -33.99 -20.36 -13.22
CA ASN A 123 -35.32 -20.96 -13.34
C ASN A 123 -35.94 -20.74 -14.73
N THR A 124 -35.56 -19.66 -15.42
CA THR A 124 -36.07 -19.33 -16.76
C THR A 124 -35.22 -19.95 -17.88
N LEU A 125 -34.06 -20.54 -17.54
CA LEU A 125 -33.20 -21.21 -18.51
C LEU A 125 -33.86 -22.51 -18.98
N ASN A 126 -34.47 -22.46 -20.17
CA ASN A 126 -34.94 -23.63 -20.88
C ASN A 126 -34.08 -23.88 -22.11
N GLU A 127 -33.62 -25.11 -22.21
CA GLU A 127 -32.79 -25.68 -23.26
C GLU A 127 -33.39 -25.50 -24.67
N GLN A 128 -34.72 -25.52 -24.79
CA GLN A 128 -35.44 -25.45 -26.07
C GLN A 128 -35.68 -24.01 -26.58
N THR A 129 -35.54 -22.98 -25.74
CA THR A 129 -35.79 -21.56 -26.08
C THR A 129 -34.59 -20.67 -25.78
N PHE A 130 -33.38 -21.24 -25.83
CA PHE A 130 -32.14 -20.57 -25.44
C PHE A 130 -31.88 -19.26 -26.21
N GLU A 131 -32.22 -19.19 -27.50
CA GLU A 131 -32.02 -17.99 -28.33
C GLU A 131 -32.88 -16.81 -27.87
N GLU A 132 -34.15 -17.06 -27.59
CA GLU A 132 -35.07 -16.05 -27.06
C GLU A 132 -34.65 -15.66 -25.64
N TRP A 133 -34.28 -16.62 -24.81
CA TRP A 133 -33.78 -16.37 -23.45
C TRP A 133 -32.52 -15.51 -23.45
N TYR A 134 -31.57 -15.77 -24.37
CA TYR A 134 -30.33 -15.01 -24.50
C TYR A 134 -30.60 -13.54 -24.86
N ASN A 135 -31.43 -13.30 -25.89
CA ASN A 135 -31.70 -11.95 -26.38
C ASN A 135 -32.65 -11.15 -25.46
N THR A 136 -33.60 -11.81 -24.80
CA THR A 136 -34.64 -11.09 -24.01
C THR A 136 -34.34 -11.02 -22.53
N VAL A 137 -33.69 -12.04 -21.95
CA VAL A 137 -33.50 -12.17 -20.51
C VAL A 137 -32.03 -11.98 -20.14
N PHE A 138 -31.11 -12.68 -20.79
CA PHE A 138 -29.71 -12.68 -20.39
C PHE A 138 -29.03 -11.32 -20.54
N GLU A 139 -29.20 -10.62 -21.66
CA GLU A 139 -28.51 -9.33 -21.90
C GLU A 139 -28.91 -8.26 -20.86
N SER A 140 -30.21 -8.13 -20.56
CA SER A 140 -30.71 -7.18 -19.56
C SER A 140 -30.24 -7.51 -18.13
N TYR A 141 -30.19 -8.80 -17.78
CA TYR A 141 -29.77 -9.23 -16.44
C TYR A 141 -28.24 -9.24 -16.30
N SER A 142 -27.49 -9.46 -17.37
CA SER A 142 -26.02 -9.40 -17.36
C SER A 142 -25.54 -8.02 -16.93
N GLN A 143 -26.13 -6.96 -17.51
CA GLN A 143 -25.83 -5.58 -17.15
C GLN A 143 -26.16 -5.27 -15.68
N LYS A 144 -27.30 -5.76 -15.17
CA LYS A 144 -27.69 -5.57 -13.75
C LYS A 144 -26.75 -6.30 -12.79
N VAL A 145 -26.33 -7.51 -13.15
CA VAL A 145 -25.37 -8.28 -12.37
C VAL A 145 -24.03 -7.56 -12.32
N ASP A 146 -23.54 -7.03 -13.45
CA ASP A 146 -22.29 -6.26 -13.49
C ASP A 146 -22.37 -4.97 -12.67
N THR A 147 -23.49 -4.25 -12.69
CA THR A 147 -23.65 -3.05 -11.85
C THR A 147 -23.64 -3.40 -10.37
N GLN A 148 -24.33 -4.47 -9.96
CA GLN A 148 -24.33 -4.94 -8.57
C GLN A 148 -22.94 -5.43 -8.10
N ILE A 149 -22.17 -6.12 -8.95
CA ILE A 149 -20.79 -6.52 -8.65
C ILE A 149 -19.89 -5.29 -8.50
N ASN A 150 -20.02 -4.30 -9.38
CA ASN A 150 -19.27 -3.04 -9.30
C ASN A 150 -19.63 -2.24 -8.03
N ALA A 151 -20.91 -2.16 -7.68
CA ALA A 151 -21.37 -1.52 -6.46
C ALA A 151 -20.74 -2.18 -5.22
N LEU A 152 -20.69 -3.51 -5.19
CA LEU A 152 -20.04 -4.26 -4.11
C LEU A 152 -18.53 -4.00 -4.04
N TYR A 153 -17.84 -3.99 -5.20
CA TYR A 153 -16.44 -3.64 -5.26
C TYR A 153 -16.17 -2.25 -4.67
N ILE A 154 -16.95 -1.23 -5.07
CA ILE A 154 -16.83 0.14 -4.56
C ILE A 154 -17.06 0.19 -3.04
N GLN A 155 -18.06 -0.53 -2.53
CA GLN A 155 -18.35 -0.56 -1.10
C GLN A 155 -17.22 -1.19 -0.29
N ILE A 156 -16.72 -2.34 -0.72
CA ILE A 156 -15.59 -3.01 -0.05
C ILE A 156 -14.36 -2.11 -0.13
N ASP A 157 -14.13 -1.45 -1.25
CA ASP A 157 -12.98 -0.54 -1.36
C ASP A 157 -13.10 0.65 -0.39
N ARG A 158 -14.28 1.26 -0.27
CA ARG A 158 -14.54 2.32 0.72
C ARG A 158 -14.31 1.82 2.14
N LEU A 159 -14.87 0.67 2.50
CA LEU A 159 -14.68 0.07 3.83
C LEU A 159 -13.20 -0.21 4.14
N VAL A 160 -12.44 -0.75 3.17
CA VAL A 160 -11.01 -1.01 3.31
C VAL A 160 -10.22 0.30 3.45
N VAL A 161 -10.56 1.34 2.68
CA VAL A 161 -9.94 2.66 2.77
C VAL A 161 -10.22 3.32 4.11
N ASP A 162 -11.46 3.24 4.60
CA ASP A 162 -11.85 3.84 5.87
C ASP A 162 -11.24 3.09 7.05
N PHE A 163 -11.19 1.76 7.03
CA PHE A 163 -10.43 0.95 7.98
C PHE A 163 -8.95 1.38 8.03
N ARG A 164 -8.31 1.57 6.87
CA ARG A 164 -6.91 2.05 6.81
C ARG A 164 -6.75 3.45 7.39
N LYS A 165 -7.71 4.35 7.15
CA LYS A 165 -7.69 5.71 7.72
C LYS A 165 -7.89 5.68 9.24
N GLN A 166 -8.77 4.83 9.75
CA GLN A 166 -9.01 4.66 11.19
C GLN A 166 -7.72 4.20 11.88
N ILE A 167 -7.09 3.13 11.39
CA ILE A 167 -5.80 2.65 11.91
C ILE A 167 -4.69 3.71 11.83
N ALA A 168 -4.67 4.52 10.76
CA ALA A 168 -3.64 5.54 10.60
C ALA A 168 -3.82 6.76 11.54
N LYS A 169 -5.04 7.04 12.00
CA LYS A 169 -5.36 8.16 12.88
C LYS A 169 -5.19 7.82 14.37
N GLU A 170 -5.23 6.54 14.74
CA GLU A 170 -5.13 6.12 16.13
C GLU A 170 -3.67 6.09 16.62
N HIS A 171 -3.34 7.04 17.50
CA HIS A 171 -2.12 7.05 18.30
C HIS A 171 -2.35 6.60 19.74
N ALA A 172 -3.60 6.32 20.12
CA ALA A 172 -4.00 5.90 21.47
C ALA A 172 -5.04 4.78 21.38
N TYR A 173 -5.00 3.86 22.36
CA TYR A 173 -5.93 2.74 22.50
C TYR A 173 -7.35 3.25 22.80
N ASP A 174 -8.22 3.31 21.78
CA ASP A 174 -9.63 3.69 21.93
C ASP A 174 -10.53 2.47 21.69
N LEU A 175 -11.21 2.02 22.75
CA LEU A 175 -12.15 0.90 22.71
C LEU A 175 -13.32 1.14 21.76
N SER A 176 -13.72 2.41 21.54
CA SER A 176 -14.81 2.76 20.64
C SER A 176 -14.41 2.59 19.17
N ALA A 177 -13.17 2.95 18.83
CA ALA A 177 -12.62 2.75 17.50
C ALA A 177 -12.33 1.26 17.21
N LEU A 178 -11.92 0.49 18.21
CA LEU A 178 -11.77 -0.96 18.09
C LEU A 178 -13.12 -1.63 17.80
N LYS A 179 -14.20 -1.18 18.46
CA LYS A 179 -15.56 -1.66 18.18
C LYS A 179 -16.00 -1.33 16.75
N LEU A 180 -15.79 -0.09 16.30
CA LEU A 180 -16.08 0.33 14.92
C LEU A 180 -15.32 -0.51 13.89
N ILE A 181 -14.04 -0.81 14.16
CA ILE A 181 -13.24 -1.68 13.30
C ILE A 181 -13.82 -3.10 13.23
N VAL A 182 -14.22 -3.67 14.37
CA VAL A 182 -14.85 -5.00 14.40
C VAL A 182 -16.18 -5.01 13.63
N ASP A 183 -17.03 -4.00 13.84
CA ASP A 183 -18.30 -3.86 13.13
C ASP A 183 -18.06 -3.77 11.61
N THR A 184 -17.07 -2.99 11.15
CA THR A 184 -16.74 -2.92 9.71
C THR A 184 -16.24 -4.25 9.13
N LEU A 185 -15.53 -5.06 9.91
CA LEU A 185 -15.05 -6.38 9.49
C LEU A 185 -16.21 -7.39 9.42
N GLU A 186 -17.17 -7.29 10.33
CA GLU A 186 -18.36 -8.13 10.33
C GLU A 186 -19.27 -7.79 9.13
N ASP A 187 -19.42 -6.52 8.80
CA ASP A 187 -20.10 -6.05 7.58
C ASP A 187 -19.43 -6.61 6.31
N ILE A 188 -18.09 -6.56 6.25
CA ILE A 188 -17.33 -7.14 5.13
C ILE A 188 -17.59 -8.66 5.05
N ARG A 189 -17.59 -9.36 6.19
CA ARG A 189 -17.81 -10.81 6.24
C ARG A 189 -19.22 -11.16 5.76
N SER A 190 -20.24 -10.48 6.27
CA SER A 190 -21.65 -10.70 5.91
C SER A 190 -21.86 -10.53 4.40
N LYS A 191 -21.38 -9.42 3.83
CA LYS A 191 -21.48 -9.16 2.38
C LYS A 191 -20.74 -10.19 1.53
N THR A 192 -19.63 -10.73 2.03
CA THR A 192 -18.86 -11.78 1.35
C THR A 192 -19.61 -13.12 1.37
N GLU A 193 -20.26 -13.44 2.47
CA GLU A 193 -21.05 -14.67 2.63
C GLU A 193 -22.33 -14.64 1.79
N GLU A 194 -23.05 -13.51 1.80
CA GLU A 194 -24.21 -13.27 0.95
C GLU A 194 -23.89 -13.37 -0.54
N LEU A 195 -22.71 -12.87 -0.94
CA LEU A 195 -22.17 -13.01 -2.27
C LEU A 195 -21.94 -14.49 -2.62
N ASN A 196 -21.20 -15.23 -1.79
CA ASN A 196 -20.97 -16.66 -2.04
C ASN A 196 -22.29 -17.45 -2.15
N ASN A 197 -23.30 -17.10 -1.35
CA ASN A 197 -24.62 -17.72 -1.38
C ASN A 197 -25.40 -17.37 -2.65
N ALA A 198 -25.39 -16.10 -3.09
CA ALA A 198 -26.10 -15.66 -4.29
C ALA A 198 -25.52 -16.26 -5.58
N PHE A 199 -24.22 -16.56 -5.61
CA PHE A 199 -23.53 -17.15 -6.77
C PHE A 199 -23.54 -18.69 -6.80
N SER A 200 -24.09 -19.37 -5.77
CA SER A 200 -24.36 -20.81 -5.84
C SER A 200 -25.30 -21.16 -7.01
N GLY A 201 -26.27 -20.29 -7.32
CA GLY A 201 -27.18 -20.43 -8.47
C GLY A 201 -26.49 -20.29 -9.83
N ALA A 202 -25.44 -19.47 -9.94
CA ALA A 202 -24.62 -19.37 -11.15
C ALA A 202 -23.89 -20.68 -11.47
N HIS A 203 -23.56 -21.49 -10.45
CA HIS A 203 -22.95 -22.79 -10.65
C HIS A 203 -23.93 -23.79 -11.27
N ASN A 204 -25.21 -23.70 -10.93
CA ASN A 204 -26.26 -24.50 -11.56
C ASN A 204 -26.45 -24.15 -13.03
N ILE A 205 -26.49 -22.85 -13.37
CA ILE A 205 -26.58 -22.39 -14.76
C ILE A 205 -25.38 -22.89 -15.58
N GLN A 206 -24.17 -22.74 -15.03
CA GLN A 206 -22.97 -23.24 -15.71
C GLN A 206 -22.97 -24.76 -15.85
N ASN A 207 -23.43 -25.50 -14.84
CA ASN A 207 -23.52 -26.96 -14.91
C ASN A 207 -24.57 -27.43 -15.92
N ILE A 208 -25.72 -26.74 -16.01
CA ILE A 208 -26.73 -27.00 -17.04
C ILE A 208 -26.14 -26.70 -18.41
N LEU A 209 -25.48 -25.55 -18.60
CA LEU A 209 -24.83 -25.17 -19.86
C LEU A 209 -23.59 -25.99 -20.21
N LEU A 210 -22.99 -26.73 -19.29
CA LEU A 210 -21.88 -27.66 -19.55
C LEU A 210 -22.38 -29.07 -19.84
N LYS A 211 -23.48 -29.48 -19.19
CA LYS A 211 -24.13 -30.80 -19.39
C LYS A 211 -25.12 -30.82 -20.55
N SER A 212 -25.57 -29.66 -21.02
CA SER A 212 -26.45 -29.56 -22.16
C SER A 212 -25.71 -30.03 -23.43
N ASN A 213 -26.27 -31.08 -24.06
CA ASN A 213 -25.88 -31.54 -25.40
C ASN A 213 -26.38 -30.61 -26.51
N ILE A 214 -26.73 -29.38 -26.15
CA ILE A 214 -27.45 -28.49 -27.03
C ILE A 214 -26.42 -27.76 -27.87
N ILE A 215 -26.65 -27.90 -29.17
CA ILE A 215 -25.96 -27.27 -30.29
C ILE A 215 -24.71 -28.04 -30.75
N ALA A 216 -24.91 -29.24 -31.31
CA ALA A 216 -23.87 -29.89 -32.11
C ALA A 216 -23.70 -29.26 -33.50
N GLU A 217 -24.68 -28.48 -34.00
CA GLU A 217 -24.70 -28.10 -35.43
C GLU A 217 -24.78 -26.58 -35.73
N ASP A 218 -25.15 -25.72 -34.76
CA ASP A 218 -25.39 -24.29 -35.04
C ASP A 218 -24.30 -23.35 -34.49
N ALA A 219 -23.59 -22.65 -35.39
CA ALA A 219 -22.43 -21.83 -35.02
C ALA A 219 -22.79 -20.59 -34.17
N ILE A 220 -23.99 -20.03 -34.38
CA ILE A 220 -24.45 -18.80 -33.70
C ILE A 220 -24.80 -19.09 -32.24
N LEU A 221 -25.56 -20.15 -32.02
CA LEU A 221 -25.96 -20.59 -30.67
C LEU A 221 -24.74 -21.04 -29.84
N ASN A 222 -23.75 -21.66 -30.48
CA ASN A 222 -22.48 -21.97 -29.82
C ASN A 222 -21.70 -20.71 -29.40
N LYS A 223 -21.69 -19.67 -30.23
CA LYS A 223 -21.08 -18.37 -29.87
C LYS A 223 -21.80 -17.71 -28.70
N GLN A 224 -23.14 -17.75 -28.67
CA GLN A 224 -23.94 -17.24 -27.56
C GLN A 224 -23.70 -18.04 -26.26
N ARG A 225 -23.63 -19.37 -26.34
CA ARG A 225 -23.26 -20.24 -25.22
C ARG A 225 -21.86 -19.90 -24.69
N SER A 226 -20.87 -19.73 -25.57
CA SER A 226 -19.53 -19.30 -25.16
C SER A 226 -19.54 -17.94 -24.46
N HIS A 227 -20.36 -16.99 -24.91
CA HIS A 227 -20.50 -15.69 -24.27
C HIS A 227 -21.13 -15.77 -22.87
N VAL A 228 -22.17 -16.58 -22.70
CA VAL A 228 -22.77 -16.80 -21.38
C VAL A 228 -21.74 -17.46 -20.43
N LEU A 229 -20.99 -18.44 -20.92
CA LEU A 229 -19.93 -19.08 -20.13
C LEU A 229 -18.79 -18.12 -19.78
N SER A 230 -18.36 -17.25 -20.71
CA SER A 230 -17.32 -16.25 -20.44
C SER A 230 -17.79 -15.23 -19.43
N PHE A 231 -19.04 -14.76 -19.50
CA PHE A 231 -19.62 -13.86 -18.51
C PHE A 231 -19.55 -14.43 -17.09
N PHE A 232 -19.97 -15.68 -16.89
CA PHE A 232 -19.86 -16.32 -15.57
C PHE A 232 -18.40 -16.54 -15.11
N GLN A 233 -17.45 -16.68 -16.04
CA GLN A 233 -16.02 -16.72 -15.71
C GLN A 233 -15.47 -15.34 -15.31
N GLU A 234 -15.88 -14.27 -16.00
CA GLU A 234 -15.50 -12.89 -15.71
C GLU A 234 -16.01 -12.46 -14.34
N ILE A 235 -17.27 -12.77 -14.03
CA ILE A 235 -17.85 -12.59 -12.69
C ILE A 235 -16.95 -13.23 -11.63
N ARG A 236 -16.55 -14.50 -11.80
CA ARG A 236 -15.68 -15.18 -10.83
C ARG A 236 -14.33 -14.51 -10.68
N SER A 237 -13.76 -14.01 -11.77
CA SER A 237 -12.51 -13.23 -11.74
C SER A 237 -12.68 -11.96 -10.90
N ASN A 238 -13.76 -11.21 -11.14
CA ASN A 238 -14.09 -10.00 -10.38
C ASN A 238 -14.28 -10.30 -8.88
N LEU A 239 -14.95 -11.39 -8.55
CA LEU A 239 -15.11 -11.84 -7.16
C LEU A 239 -13.78 -12.23 -6.50
N ARG A 240 -12.89 -12.88 -7.24
CA ARG A 240 -11.55 -13.19 -6.74
C ARG A 240 -10.75 -11.92 -6.45
N ILE A 241 -10.92 -10.87 -7.26
CA ILE A 241 -10.30 -9.56 -7.02
C ILE A 241 -10.86 -8.95 -5.74
N ILE A 242 -12.18 -8.98 -5.56
CA ILE A 242 -12.86 -8.50 -4.36
C ILE A 242 -12.37 -9.25 -3.11
N SER A 243 -12.34 -10.58 -3.15
CA SER A 243 -11.84 -11.43 -2.06
C SER A 243 -10.39 -11.10 -1.70
N LYS A 244 -9.50 -10.92 -2.70
CA LYS A 244 -8.13 -10.46 -2.46
C LYS A 244 -8.06 -9.08 -1.81
N ARG A 245 -8.97 -8.17 -2.15
CA ARG A 245 -9.05 -6.83 -1.54
C ARG A 245 -9.40 -6.93 -0.06
N ILE A 246 -10.33 -7.81 0.30
CA ILE A 246 -10.67 -8.13 1.69
C ILE A 246 -9.47 -8.76 2.41
N ASP A 247 -8.80 -9.73 1.80
CA ASP A 247 -7.61 -10.36 2.40
C ASP A 247 -6.48 -9.37 2.67
N SER A 248 -6.40 -8.28 1.90
CA SER A 248 -5.42 -7.20 2.12
C SER A 248 -5.59 -6.47 3.47
N VAL A 249 -6.73 -6.63 4.14
CA VAL A 249 -7.02 -6.07 5.46
C VAL A 249 -6.31 -6.86 6.57
N LYS A 250 -6.23 -8.19 6.44
CA LYS A 250 -5.62 -9.10 7.43
C LYS A 250 -4.24 -8.66 7.95
N PRO A 251 -3.24 -8.33 7.10
CA PRO A 251 -1.93 -7.93 7.61
C PRO A 251 -1.97 -6.64 8.43
N ARG A 252 -2.81 -5.67 8.04
CA ARG A 252 -2.98 -4.41 8.76
C ARG A 252 -3.70 -4.60 10.09
N LEU A 253 -4.71 -5.47 10.12
CA LEU A 253 -5.37 -5.87 11.36
C LEU A 253 -4.38 -6.53 12.33
N ASN A 254 -3.55 -7.46 11.84
CA ASN A 254 -2.53 -8.11 12.66
C ASN A 254 -1.49 -7.12 13.20
N GLU A 255 -1.09 -6.14 12.39
CA GLU A 255 -0.19 -5.04 12.81
C GLU A 255 -0.84 -4.21 13.93
N TYR A 256 -2.10 -3.85 13.76
CA TYR A 256 -2.89 -3.11 14.74
C TYR A 256 -3.04 -3.88 16.07
N ILE A 257 -3.43 -5.16 16.03
CA ILE A 257 -3.52 -6.03 17.21
C ILE A 257 -2.18 -6.12 17.93
N ARG A 258 -1.07 -6.27 17.20
CA ARG A 258 0.29 -6.29 17.79
C ARG A 258 0.62 -4.97 18.50
N ASN A 259 0.23 -3.84 17.91
CA ASN A 259 0.46 -2.52 18.50
C ASN A 259 -0.37 -2.32 19.77
N ILE A 260 -1.63 -2.75 19.75
CA ILE A 260 -2.51 -2.78 20.94
C ILE A 260 -1.88 -3.62 22.06
N ASN A 261 -1.51 -4.87 21.75
CA ASN A 261 -0.97 -5.77 22.75
C ASN A 261 0.34 -5.24 23.35
N ARG A 262 1.16 -4.56 22.54
CA ARG A 262 2.34 -3.84 23.04
C ARG A 262 1.94 -2.71 23.98
N HIS A 263 0.94 -1.90 23.61
CA HIS A 263 0.48 -0.80 24.44
C HIS A 263 -0.09 -1.28 25.79
N ASP A 264 -0.94 -2.31 25.78
CA ASP A 264 -1.48 -2.91 27.02
C ASP A 264 -0.35 -3.51 27.87
N PHE A 265 0.60 -4.22 27.25
CA PHE A 265 1.81 -4.69 27.94
C PHE A 265 2.59 -3.54 28.58
N TYR A 266 2.80 -2.43 27.87
CA TYR A 266 3.51 -1.27 28.42
C TYR A 266 2.74 -0.59 29.57
N ILE A 267 1.42 -0.49 29.50
CA ILE A 267 0.58 0.05 30.58
C ILE A 267 0.70 -0.84 31.83
N ARG A 268 0.52 -2.16 31.67
CA ARG A 268 0.64 -3.13 32.76
C ARG A 268 2.06 -3.16 33.32
N PHE A 269 3.08 -3.12 32.47
CA PHE A 269 4.48 -3.05 32.87
C PHE A 269 4.76 -1.78 33.66
N LYS A 270 4.26 -0.61 33.23
CA LYS A 270 4.43 0.66 33.95
C LYS A 270 3.73 0.62 35.30
N SER A 271 2.50 0.10 35.36
CA SER A 271 1.78 -0.08 36.63
C SER A 271 2.53 -1.02 37.58
N PHE A 272 3.05 -2.12 37.07
CA PHE A 272 3.88 -3.06 37.82
C PHE A 272 5.19 -2.41 38.31
N PHE A 273 5.88 -1.67 37.44
CA PHE A 273 7.15 -1.02 37.76
C PHE A 273 6.96 0.11 38.78
N ASN A 274 5.89 0.91 38.65
CA ASN A 274 5.54 1.92 39.64
C ASN A 274 5.19 1.28 40.99
N ASN A 275 4.40 0.20 40.99
CA ASN A 275 4.07 -0.55 42.20
C ASN A 275 5.33 -1.14 42.87
N LEU A 276 6.29 -1.64 42.07
CA LEU A 276 7.59 -2.08 42.56
C LEU A 276 8.38 -0.93 43.18
N LEU A 277 8.48 0.22 42.50
CA LEU A 277 9.25 1.37 42.98
C LEU A 277 8.65 1.97 44.25
N GLU A 278 7.32 2.09 44.32
CA GLU A 278 6.62 2.72 45.45
C GLU A 278 6.58 1.83 46.70
N LYS A 279 6.43 0.51 46.53
CA LYS A 279 6.27 -0.43 47.64
C LYS A 279 7.54 -1.22 47.98
N SER A 280 8.63 -1.05 47.24
CA SER A 280 9.92 -1.64 47.61
C SER A 280 10.57 -0.86 48.75
N THR A 281 11.05 -1.58 49.76
CA THR A 281 11.72 -1.00 50.92
C THR A 281 13.18 -1.46 50.98
N ASN A 282 14.08 -0.57 51.42
CA ASN A 282 15.48 -0.90 51.62
C ASN A 282 15.71 -1.29 53.08
N GLU A 283 15.81 -2.59 53.35
CA GLU A 283 16.17 -3.10 54.67
C GLU A 283 17.63 -3.54 54.65
N LYS A 284 18.49 -2.84 55.41
CA LYS A 284 19.90 -3.20 55.64
C LYS A 284 20.71 -3.41 54.35
N GLY A 285 20.51 -2.56 53.34
CA GLY A 285 21.28 -2.60 52.09
C GLY A 285 20.83 -3.68 51.10
N LYS A 286 19.69 -4.35 51.36
CA LYS A 286 19.04 -5.28 50.44
C LYS A 286 17.64 -4.75 50.10
N ILE A 287 17.37 -4.60 48.81
CA ILE A 287 16.05 -4.20 48.31
C ILE A 287 15.08 -5.36 48.54
N ARG A 288 14.03 -5.13 49.34
CA ARG A 288 12.89 -6.06 49.46
C ARG A 288 11.78 -5.60 48.53
N PHE A 289 11.32 -6.51 47.68
CA PHE A 289 10.14 -6.29 46.85
C PHE A 289 8.86 -6.56 47.65
N PRO A 290 7.70 -6.04 47.20
CA PRO A 290 6.41 -6.32 47.84
C PRO A 290 6.10 -7.82 47.88
N ASP A 291 5.35 -8.26 48.90
CA ASP A 291 4.93 -9.65 49.06
C ASP A 291 4.19 -10.13 47.79
N GLU A 292 4.45 -11.38 47.37
CA GLU A 292 4.07 -12.06 46.11
C GLU A 292 5.11 -12.06 44.97
N ILE A 293 6.20 -11.29 45.03
CA ILE A 293 7.23 -11.30 43.98
C ILE A 293 8.46 -12.11 44.43
N PRO A 294 8.73 -13.29 43.82
CA PRO A 294 9.89 -14.08 44.18
C PRO A 294 11.18 -13.36 43.80
N SER A 295 12.09 -13.20 44.77
CA SER A 295 13.43 -12.68 44.50
C SER A 295 14.24 -13.73 43.75
N ILE A 296 14.43 -13.53 42.44
CA ILE A 296 15.26 -14.40 41.61
C ILE A 296 16.68 -13.81 41.57
N PRO A 297 17.68 -14.44 42.21
CA PRO A 297 19.05 -13.97 42.14
C PRO A 297 19.64 -14.29 40.75
N ILE A 298 19.73 -13.29 39.89
CA ILE A 298 20.47 -13.40 38.63
C ILE A 298 21.96 -13.46 38.95
N ARG A 299 22.58 -14.64 38.83
CA ARG A 299 24.05 -14.79 38.95
C ARG A 299 24.70 -14.24 37.68
N TYR A 300 25.17 -13.00 37.73
CA TYR A 300 25.90 -12.37 36.62
C TYR A 300 27.30 -12.97 36.49
N ILE A 301 27.58 -13.68 35.39
CA ILE A 301 28.93 -14.18 35.05
C ILE A 301 29.83 -13.05 34.49
N GLN A 302 29.22 -11.93 34.06
CA GLN A 302 29.92 -10.72 33.61
C GLN A 302 29.20 -9.48 34.13
N GLN A 303 29.96 -8.45 34.54
CA GLN A 303 29.37 -7.17 34.95
C GLN A 303 28.48 -6.62 33.83
N PRO A 304 27.17 -6.43 34.07
CA PRO A 304 26.31 -5.81 33.08
C PRO A 304 26.79 -4.37 32.89
N LYS A 305 27.22 -4.05 31.66
CA LYS A 305 27.41 -2.66 31.27
C LYS A 305 26.03 -2.02 31.30
N PHE A 306 25.73 -1.24 32.35
CA PHE A 306 24.55 -0.39 32.39
C PHE A 306 24.65 0.61 31.22
N ILE A 307 24.01 0.27 30.11
CA ILE A 307 23.75 1.24 29.06
C ILE A 307 22.58 2.05 29.58
N ILE A 308 22.87 3.24 30.11
CA ILE A 308 21.84 4.25 30.32
C ILE A 308 21.40 4.67 28.93
N VAL A 309 20.38 3.98 28.39
CA VAL A 309 19.63 4.49 27.27
C VAL A 309 18.87 5.68 27.83
N LYS A 310 19.32 6.91 27.51
CA LYS A 310 18.50 8.11 27.68
C LYS A 310 17.32 7.99 26.72
N GLU A 311 16.31 7.21 27.10
CA GLU A 311 15.01 7.27 26.46
C GLU A 311 14.47 8.69 26.68
N LYS A 312 14.18 9.39 25.60
CA LYS A 312 13.47 10.67 25.65
C LYS A 312 12.03 10.36 26.06
N PHE A 313 11.82 10.26 27.38
CA PHE A 313 10.56 9.95 28.05
C PHE A 313 9.57 11.13 28.09
N ASP A 314 9.54 11.95 27.05
CA ASP A 314 8.43 12.86 26.84
C ASP A 314 7.39 12.10 26.02
N GLY A 315 6.17 11.93 26.54
CA GLY A 315 5.05 11.28 25.83
C GLY A 315 4.77 11.85 24.43
N ALA A 316 5.30 13.03 24.11
CA ALA A 316 5.31 13.62 22.76
C ALA A 316 6.25 12.90 21.76
N SER A 317 7.19 12.07 22.21
CA SER A 317 8.14 11.33 21.38
C SER A 317 7.59 9.98 20.91
N LEU A 318 6.58 9.43 21.59
CA LEU A 318 5.87 8.22 21.16
C LEU A 318 4.84 8.51 20.06
N SER A 319 4.43 9.77 19.84
CA SER A 319 3.54 10.18 18.74
C SER A 319 4.26 10.32 17.39
N ARG A 320 5.59 10.23 17.38
CA ARG A 320 6.35 10.13 16.15
C ARG A 320 6.93 8.74 16.06
N PHE A 321 6.06 7.78 15.70
CA PHE A 321 6.49 6.88 14.64
C PHE A 321 7.14 7.78 13.60
N LYS A 322 8.45 7.65 13.39
CA LYS A 322 8.99 8.04 12.12
C LYS A 322 8.20 7.18 11.14
N THR A 323 7.11 7.73 10.61
CA THR A 323 6.88 7.63 9.20
C THR A 323 8.20 8.13 8.62
N ALA A 324 9.13 7.20 8.42
CA ALA A 324 9.79 7.18 7.15
C ALA A 324 8.60 7.26 6.20
N ARG A 325 8.25 8.49 5.78
CA ARG A 325 7.56 8.68 4.53
C ARG A 325 8.32 7.70 3.66
N SER A 326 7.65 6.63 3.24
CA SER A 326 8.13 5.91 2.09
C SER A 326 8.26 7.04 1.09
N ARG A 327 9.49 7.54 0.93
CA ARG A 327 9.82 8.34 -0.21
C ARG A 327 9.61 7.29 -1.27
N VAL A 328 8.40 7.27 -1.84
CA VAL A 328 8.17 6.66 -3.13
C VAL A 328 9.37 7.15 -3.92
N PRO A 329 10.31 6.25 -4.29
CA PRO A 329 11.52 6.69 -4.93
C PRO A 329 11.03 7.53 -6.10
N VAL A 330 11.39 8.81 -6.11
CA VAL A 330 11.27 9.57 -7.34
C VAL A 330 12.13 8.78 -8.31
N ILE A 331 11.48 8.15 -9.27
CA ILE A 331 12.09 7.32 -10.30
C ILE A 331 12.88 8.30 -11.16
N ASN A 332 14.08 8.62 -10.69
CA ASN A 332 15.07 9.30 -11.48
C ASN A 332 16.03 8.17 -11.87
N ASP A 333 15.80 7.56 -13.03
CA ASP A 333 16.49 6.33 -13.46
C ASP A 333 18.02 6.44 -13.30
N ALA A 334 18.57 7.63 -13.56
CA ALA A 334 19.98 7.94 -13.37
C ALA A 334 20.46 7.91 -11.90
N GLU A 335 19.64 8.30 -10.92
CA GLU A 335 20.01 8.19 -9.50
C GLU A 335 19.95 6.73 -9.01
N THR A 336 19.00 5.97 -9.53
CA THR A 336 18.83 4.54 -9.20
C THR A 336 20.00 3.72 -9.72
N GLU A 337 20.44 3.99 -10.96
CA GLU A 337 21.59 3.32 -11.57
C GLU A 337 22.90 3.70 -10.88
N ASN A 338 23.10 4.98 -10.54
CA ASN A 338 24.27 5.40 -9.76
C ASN A 338 24.31 4.76 -8.37
N ARG A 339 23.17 4.62 -7.69
CA ARG A 339 23.11 3.90 -6.39
C ARG A 339 23.44 2.42 -6.54
N PHE A 340 22.93 1.78 -7.59
CA PHE A 340 23.22 0.37 -7.88
C PHE A 340 24.71 0.15 -8.17
N LEU A 341 25.34 1.02 -8.97
CA LEU A 341 26.77 0.98 -9.24
C LEU A 341 27.60 1.15 -7.96
N LEU A 342 27.24 2.13 -7.10
CA LEU A 342 27.90 2.34 -5.81
C LEU A 342 27.74 1.15 -4.84
N GLU A 343 26.58 0.49 -4.83
CA GLU A 343 26.37 -0.73 -4.03
C GLU A 343 27.16 -1.91 -4.57
N LYS A 344 27.19 -2.09 -5.90
CA LYS A 344 27.97 -3.14 -6.56
C LYS A 344 29.46 -3.00 -6.24
N GLU A 345 30.03 -1.80 -6.37
CA GLU A 345 31.42 -1.51 -6.00
C GLU A 345 31.69 -1.81 -4.51
N ARG A 346 30.75 -1.46 -3.62
CA ARG A 346 30.89 -1.76 -2.18
C ARG A 346 30.95 -3.26 -1.92
N ILE A 347 30.10 -4.03 -2.59
CA ILE A 347 30.06 -5.49 -2.45
C ILE A 347 31.36 -6.10 -2.98
N GLU A 348 31.87 -5.64 -4.11
CA GLU A 348 33.13 -6.13 -4.69
C GLU A 348 34.34 -5.81 -3.81
N ILE A 349 34.40 -4.60 -3.23
CA ILE A 349 35.42 -4.23 -2.25
C ILE A 349 35.34 -5.15 -1.02
N GLN A 350 34.14 -5.44 -0.52
CA GLN A 350 33.96 -6.31 0.64
C GLN A 350 34.39 -7.77 0.35
N LYS A 351 34.09 -8.28 -0.85
CA LYS A 351 34.54 -9.60 -1.30
C LYS A 351 36.07 -9.69 -1.33
N ARG A 352 36.75 -8.68 -1.90
CA ARG A 352 38.22 -8.60 -1.92
C ARG A 352 38.82 -8.55 -0.51
N ILE A 353 38.27 -7.72 0.38
CA ILE A 353 38.72 -7.66 1.78
C ILE A 353 38.58 -9.01 2.49
N ASN A 354 37.48 -9.74 2.23
CA ASN A 354 37.28 -11.07 2.82
C ASN A 354 38.34 -12.06 2.33
N LEU A 355 38.69 -12.05 1.04
CA LEU A 355 39.74 -12.91 0.50
C LEU A 355 41.09 -12.64 1.18
N TYR A 356 41.46 -11.38 1.38
CA TYR A 356 42.70 -11.03 2.09
C TYR A 356 42.67 -11.42 3.57
N LEU A 357 41.50 -11.38 4.22
CA LEU A 357 41.39 -11.88 5.60
C LEU A 357 41.59 -13.41 5.67
N VAL A 358 41.05 -14.15 4.70
CA VAL A 358 41.27 -15.60 4.62
C VAL A 358 42.75 -15.92 4.36
N ASP A 359 43.44 -15.18 3.49
CA ASP A 359 44.88 -15.34 3.25
C ASP A 359 45.71 -15.01 4.51
N LEU A 360 45.30 -13.99 5.27
CA LEU A 360 45.94 -13.67 6.55
C LEU A 360 45.72 -14.78 7.58
N GLU A 361 44.50 -15.35 7.64
CA GLU A 361 44.16 -16.46 8.53
C GLU A 361 44.95 -17.73 8.21
N SER A 362 45.07 -18.09 6.93
CA SER A 362 45.87 -19.25 6.52
C SER A 362 47.33 -19.09 6.93
N ARG A 363 47.92 -17.91 6.73
CA ARG A 363 49.30 -17.61 7.15
C ARG A 363 49.48 -17.64 8.66
N LEU A 364 48.49 -17.17 9.43
CA LEU A 364 48.52 -17.27 10.90
C LEU A 364 48.40 -18.72 11.39
N ILE A 365 47.64 -19.56 10.69
CA ILE A 365 47.53 -21.00 11.01
C ILE A 365 48.86 -21.71 10.73
N THR A 366 49.52 -21.41 9.60
CA THR A 366 50.77 -22.06 9.19
C THR A 366 51.97 -21.59 10.00
N ASN A 367 52.14 -20.27 10.18
CA ASN A 367 53.38 -19.69 10.73
C ASN A 367 53.28 -19.29 12.21
N ARG A 368 52.08 -19.38 12.82
CA ARG A 368 51.73 -18.94 14.19
C ARG A 368 51.90 -17.45 14.48
N GLU A 369 52.78 -16.78 13.75
CA GLU A 369 53.00 -15.35 13.77
C GLU A 369 53.08 -14.81 12.35
N VAL A 370 52.47 -13.63 12.12
CA VAL A 370 52.50 -12.93 10.84
C VAL A 370 52.88 -11.48 11.09
N ASN A 371 53.92 -11.02 10.40
CA ASN A 371 54.21 -9.58 10.31
C ASN A 371 53.13 -8.93 9.43
N PHE A 372 52.16 -8.32 10.08
CA PHE A 372 51.03 -7.68 9.42
C PHE A 372 51.47 -6.47 8.59
N SER A 373 52.59 -5.82 8.95
CA SER A 373 53.08 -4.70 8.16
C SER A 373 53.56 -5.12 6.78
N ASP A 374 54.26 -6.25 6.68
CA ASP A 374 54.73 -6.77 5.38
C ASP A 374 53.52 -7.23 4.55
N PHE A 375 52.56 -7.90 5.20
CA PHE A 375 51.30 -8.31 4.57
C PHE A 375 50.48 -7.12 4.05
N PHE A 376 50.39 -6.03 4.82
CA PHE A 376 49.70 -4.81 4.41
C PHE A 376 50.29 -4.24 3.11
N TYR A 377 51.61 -4.25 3.01
CA TYR A 377 52.29 -3.75 1.83
C TYR A 377 52.19 -4.68 0.61
N GLU A 378 52.16 -6.00 0.82
CA GLU A 378 51.82 -6.96 -0.25
C GLU A 378 50.42 -6.67 -0.82
N VAL A 379 49.43 -6.45 0.05
CA VAL A 379 48.06 -6.09 -0.37
C VAL A 379 48.03 -4.73 -1.07
N LEU A 380 48.80 -3.75 -0.58
CA LEU A 380 48.89 -2.42 -1.21
C LEU A 380 49.48 -2.48 -2.63
N LYS A 381 50.48 -3.35 -2.87
CA LYS A 381 51.02 -3.60 -4.21
C LYS A 381 49.99 -4.27 -5.12
N LYS A 382 49.27 -5.28 -4.61
CA LYS A 382 48.22 -6.00 -5.37
C LYS A 382 47.04 -5.09 -5.75
N GLU A 383 46.70 -4.12 -4.91
CA GLU A 383 45.62 -3.15 -5.13
C GLU A 383 46.08 -1.84 -5.80
N GLN A 384 47.29 -1.83 -6.40
CA GLN A 384 47.84 -0.68 -7.15
C GLN A 384 47.77 0.66 -6.37
N GLY A 385 47.99 0.63 -5.06
CA GLY A 385 47.98 1.83 -4.21
C GLY A 385 46.60 2.28 -3.72
N ASN A 386 45.54 1.47 -3.87
CA ASN A 386 44.22 1.80 -3.32
C ASN A 386 44.18 1.72 -1.78
N ILE A 387 44.38 2.86 -1.13
CA ILE A 387 44.38 3.02 0.33
C ILE A 387 43.03 2.61 0.95
N ARG A 388 41.90 2.82 0.26
CA ARG A 388 40.56 2.61 0.86
C ARG A 388 40.30 1.14 1.20
N VAL A 389 40.77 0.22 0.36
CA VAL A 389 40.67 -1.23 0.60
C VAL A 389 41.58 -1.62 1.76
N CYS A 390 42.82 -1.12 1.75
CA CYS A 390 43.82 -1.42 2.76
C CYS A 390 43.41 -0.93 4.15
N VAL A 391 42.89 0.30 4.28
CA VAL A 391 42.43 0.85 5.57
C VAL A 391 41.25 0.05 6.14
N LYS A 392 40.28 -0.35 5.30
CA LYS A 392 39.18 -1.19 5.73
C LYS A 392 39.64 -2.58 6.16
N LEU A 393 40.62 -3.15 5.44
CA LEU A 393 41.26 -4.42 5.81
C LEU A 393 41.93 -4.31 7.18
N VAL A 394 42.72 -3.26 7.43
CA VAL A 394 43.35 -3.00 8.73
C VAL A 394 42.31 -2.91 9.84
N HIS A 395 41.28 -2.08 9.67
CA HIS A 395 40.24 -1.92 10.69
C HIS A 395 39.53 -3.25 10.99
N LYS A 396 39.24 -4.05 9.96
CA LYS A 396 38.54 -5.34 10.11
C LYS A 396 39.44 -6.42 10.73
N ALA A 397 40.70 -6.49 10.33
CA ALA A 397 41.69 -7.39 10.91
C ALA A 397 41.93 -7.06 12.38
N MET A 398 42.22 -5.79 12.71
CA MET A 398 42.46 -5.36 14.09
C MET A 398 41.22 -5.57 14.96
N SER A 399 40.02 -5.24 14.48
CA SER A 399 38.78 -5.51 15.22
C SER A 399 38.57 -7.01 15.49
N LYS A 400 38.89 -7.88 14.54
CA LYS A 400 38.74 -9.33 14.68
C LYS A 400 39.73 -9.90 15.71
N TYR A 401 41.02 -9.62 15.56
CA TYR A 401 42.06 -10.21 16.42
C TYR A 401 42.19 -9.52 17.79
N TYR A 402 41.71 -8.29 17.94
CA TYR A 402 41.62 -7.64 19.25
C TYR A 402 40.43 -8.17 20.08
N ARG A 403 39.29 -8.47 19.45
CA ARG A 403 38.11 -9.02 20.14
C ARG A 403 38.32 -10.47 20.59
N ASP A 404 39.10 -11.23 19.84
CA ASP A 404 39.42 -12.62 20.14
C ASP A 404 40.71 -12.72 20.99
N SER A 405 40.73 -11.97 22.10
CA SER A 405 41.91 -11.76 22.95
C SER A 405 42.44 -13.03 23.64
N ASN A 406 41.64 -14.10 23.65
CA ASN A 406 41.96 -15.41 24.22
C ASN A 406 42.80 -16.27 23.27
N SER A 407 42.65 -16.12 21.95
CA SER A 407 43.29 -16.95 20.93
C SER A 407 44.42 -16.23 20.19
N PHE A 408 44.35 -14.90 20.08
CA PHE A 408 45.33 -14.09 19.35
C PHE A 408 45.84 -12.89 20.17
N GLY A 409 47.06 -12.45 19.84
CA GLY A 409 47.71 -11.27 20.37
C GLY A 409 48.21 -10.35 19.25
N ILE A 410 48.26 -9.05 19.52
CA ILE A 410 48.75 -8.04 18.59
C ILE A 410 49.86 -7.27 19.31
N SER A 411 51.05 -7.24 18.73
CA SER A 411 52.18 -6.42 19.19
C SER A 411 52.42 -5.30 18.19
N ILE A 412 52.26 -4.05 18.64
CA ILE A 412 52.53 -2.85 17.84
C ILE A 412 53.77 -2.18 18.41
N SER A 413 54.80 -2.03 17.58
CA SER A 413 56.01 -1.31 17.98
C SER A 413 55.82 0.20 17.76
N ASN A 414 55.66 0.98 18.84
CA ASN A 414 55.45 2.43 18.82
C ASN A 414 56.69 3.26 18.43
N GLU A 415 57.81 2.61 18.07
CA GLU A 415 59.07 3.27 17.72
C GLU A 415 59.46 3.07 16.24
N LYS A 416 58.79 2.16 15.52
CA LYS A 416 59.16 1.79 14.15
C LYS A 416 57.97 1.91 13.19
N MET A 417 57.95 2.99 12.41
CA MET A 417 57.09 3.10 11.23
C MET A 417 57.78 2.47 10.02
N VAL A 418 57.11 1.53 9.37
CA VAL A 418 57.56 0.88 8.15
C VAL A 418 56.93 1.62 6.96
N GLY A 419 57.67 1.74 5.86
CA GLY A 419 57.24 2.34 4.59
C GLY A 419 58.00 1.70 3.43
N ILE A 420 57.40 1.66 2.24
CA ILE A 420 58.04 1.12 1.03
C ILE A 420 58.37 2.26 0.06
N PRO A 421 59.50 2.22 -0.67
CA PRO A 421 59.90 3.27 -1.61
C PRO A 421 58.86 3.58 -2.69
N GLU A 422 58.08 2.59 -3.11
CA GLU A 422 57.04 2.70 -4.13
C GLU A 422 55.84 3.56 -3.68
N TYR A 423 55.59 3.67 -2.37
CA TYR A 423 54.50 4.47 -1.79
C TYR A 423 54.98 5.28 -0.57
N PRO A 424 55.80 6.33 -0.78
CA PRO A 424 56.52 7.02 0.30
C PRO A 424 55.59 7.76 1.29
N LYS A 425 54.36 8.05 0.88
CA LYS A 425 53.34 8.75 1.68
C LYS A 425 52.53 7.81 2.60
N ILE A 426 52.63 6.49 2.45
CA ILE A 426 51.84 5.51 3.22
C ILE A 426 52.76 4.78 4.19
N LYS A 427 52.68 5.13 5.47
CA LYS A 427 53.46 4.51 6.56
C LYS A 427 52.53 3.87 7.56
N ILE A 428 52.89 2.69 8.05
CA ILE A 428 52.17 2.00 9.12
C ILE A 428 53.13 1.57 10.23
N TRP A 429 52.63 1.51 11.45
CA TRP A 429 53.38 1.00 12.59
C TRP A 429 53.71 -0.48 12.39
N LYS A 430 54.93 -0.89 12.76
CA LYS A 430 55.32 -2.30 12.71
C LYS A 430 54.38 -3.11 13.61
N THR A 431 53.57 -3.95 13.00
CA THR A 431 52.52 -4.71 13.68
C THR A 431 52.72 -6.20 13.44
N ILE A 432 52.79 -6.96 14.52
CA ILE A 432 52.89 -8.42 14.50
C ILE A 432 51.61 -8.97 15.11
N ILE A 433 50.97 -9.87 14.38
CA ILE A 433 49.82 -10.64 14.88
C ILE A 433 50.31 -12.05 15.16
N TYR A 434 50.08 -12.55 16.37
CA TYR A 434 50.53 -13.87 16.81
C TYR A 434 49.40 -14.62 17.50
N ARG A 435 49.46 -15.95 17.48
CA ARG A 435 48.51 -16.81 18.21
C ARG A 435 49.01 -17.03 19.64
N LYS A 436 48.15 -16.79 20.64
CA LYS A 436 48.46 -17.09 22.05
C LYS A 436 48.30 -18.60 22.29
N MET A 437 49.20 -19.19 23.09
CA MET A 437 49.06 -20.57 23.56
C MET A 437 47.92 -20.70 24.55
#